data_AF-A0A9W8HJM4-F1
#
_entry.id   AF-A0A9W8HJM4-F1
#
_cell.length_a   1.000
_cell.length_b   1.000
_cell.length_c   1.000
_cell.angle_alpha   90.00
_cell.angle_beta   90.00
_cell.angle_gamma   90.00
#
_symmetry.space_group_name_H-M   'P 1'
#
loop_
_entity.id
_entity.type
_entity.pdbx_description
1 polymer ?
#
loop_
_entity_poly.entity_id
_entity_poly.type
_entity_poly.pdbx_seq_one_letter_code
_entity_poly.pdbx_strand_id
1 'polypeptide(L)'
;MRSTSAAAKYNLRKLTRDETIDIENKISNHGKATEVEVATPQSSTDGDVSAAMSSEADSIQLTESAIERLKYLSDKRQKTQYLRLRVDSGGCYGFSYMLDMTEDPEENDIVLDRKGAKMVIDDCSLPLVRGATIDWQDRLIGQAFLVVANPNSSGGCGCGASFEIKLD
;
A
#
# COMPACT_ATOMS: atom_id res chain seq x y z
N MET A 1 -37.78 -17.02 39.29
CA MET A 1 -37.73 -15.60 38.87
C MET A 1 -36.73 -15.50 37.72
N ARG A 2 -37.22 -15.57 36.46
CA ARG A 2 -37.23 -14.50 35.44
C ARG A 2 -35.81 -13.93 35.17
N SER A 3 -35.17 -14.32 34.05
CA SER A 3 -35.12 -13.55 32.78
C SER A 3 -33.74 -12.86 32.67
N THR A 4 -32.96 -12.81 31.59
CA THR A 4 -33.28 -12.94 30.16
C THR A 4 -32.01 -13.22 29.36
N SER A 5 -32.13 -14.14 28.39
CA SER A 5 -31.23 -14.33 27.25
C SER A 5 -31.25 -13.11 26.33
N ALA A 6 -30.08 -12.70 25.81
CA ALA A 6 -29.95 -11.74 24.72
C ALA A 6 -29.24 -12.39 23.53
N ALA A 7 -30.01 -13.18 22.78
CA ALA A 7 -29.64 -13.61 21.44
C ALA A 7 -29.82 -12.42 20.48
N ALA A 8 -28.71 -11.89 19.96
CA ALA A 8 -28.71 -10.90 18.88
C ALA A 8 -29.20 -11.57 17.58
N LYS A 9 -30.48 -11.36 17.28
CA LYS A 9 -31.11 -11.73 16.01
C LYS A 9 -30.61 -10.77 14.93
N TYR A 10 -29.58 -11.17 14.18
CA TYR A 10 -29.22 -10.46 12.95
C TYR A 10 -30.25 -10.76 11.87
N ASN A 11 -30.93 -9.70 11.41
CA ASN A 11 -31.84 -9.73 10.28
C ASN A 11 -31.06 -9.98 8.98
N LEU A 12 -31.00 -11.24 8.55
CA LEU A 12 -30.67 -11.62 7.17
C LEU A 12 -31.83 -11.20 6.25
N ARG A 13 -31.81 -9.95 5.76
CA ARG A 13 -32.60 -9.62 4.57
C ARG A 13 -31.95 -10.32 3.38
N LYS A 14 -32.69 -11.26 2.80
CA LYS A 14 -32.37 -11.86 1.49
C LYS A 14 -32.34 -10.73 0.46
N LEU A 15 -31.15 -10.43 -0.08
CA LEU A 15 -31.01 -9.59 -1.26
C LEU A 15 -31.57 -10.36 -2.46
N THR A 16 -32.54 -9.77 -3.14
CA THR A 16 -33.21 -10.31 -4.32
C THR A 16 -32.37 -10.05 -5.57
N ARG A 17 -32.57 -10.91 -6.57
CA ARG A 17 -31.73 -11.18 -7.74
C ARG A 17 -31.77 -10.10 -8.85
N ASP A 18 -32.00 -8.84 -8.48
CA ASP A 18 -32.28 -7.74 -9.43
C ASP A 18 -31.26 -6.58 -9.39
N GLU A 19 -30.21 -6.63 -8.56
CA GLU A 19 -29.17 -5.58 -8.49
C GLU A 19 -27.84 -6.01 -9.14
N THR A 20 -27.89 -6.86 -10.17
CA THR A 20 -26.71 -7.36 -10.92
C THR A 20 -26.61 -6.86 -12.37
N ILE A 21 -27.43 -5.91 -12.82
CA ILE A 21 -27.58 -5.59 -14.26
C ILE A 21 -26.92 -4.26 -14.72
N ASP A 22 -26.31 -3.45 -13.84
CA ASP A 22 -25.74 -2.15 -14.25
C ASP A 22 -24.22 -2.11 -14.51
N ILE A 23 -23.50 -3.24 -14.42
CA ILE A 23 -22.03 -3.25 -14.63
C ILE A 23 -21.64 -3.62 -16.08
N GLU A 24 -22.49 -4.31 -16.84
CA GLU A 24 -22.07 -4.89 -18.14
C GLU A 24 -22.17 -3.95 -19.36
N ASN A 25 -22.70 -2.73 -19.24
CA ASN A 25 -22.99 -1.87 -20.41
C ASN A 25 -22.09 -0.63 -20.62
N LYS A 26 -20.88 -0.59 -20.05
CA LYS A 26 -19.91 0.50 -20.31
C LYS A 26 -18.65 0.11 -21.09
N ILE A 27 -18.51 -1.13 -21.55
CA ILE A 27 -17.32 -1.63 -22.28
C ILE A 27 -17.57 -1.70 -23.80
N SER A 28 -18.44 -0.86 -24.35
CA SER A 28 -18.63 -0.80 -25.80
C SER A 28 -18.83 0.64 -26.26
N ASN A 29 -17.75 1.26 -26.75
CA ASN A 29 -17.82 1.87 -28.07
C ASN A 29 -16.44 2.27 -28.62
N HIS A 30 -16.17 1.68 -29.79
CA HIS A 30 -15.48 2.20 -30.97
C HIS A 30 -14.09 2.84 -30.86
N GLY A 31 -13.11 2.11 -31.39
CA GLY A 31 -11.91 2.71 -31.96
C GLY A 31 -12.13 3.30 -33.35
N LYS A 32 -11.21 4.19 -33.75
CA LYS A 32 -10.61 4.22 -35.09
C LYS A 32 -9.31 5.05 -35.05
N ALA A 33 -8.28 4.54 -35.72
CA ALA A 33 -6.99 5.17 -35.91
C ALA A 33 -7.06 6.37 -36.87
N THR A 34 -6.24 7.39 -36.60
CA THR A 34 -5.60 8.25 -37.61
C THR A 34 -4.34 8.88 -37.02
N GLU A 35 -3.24 8.69 -37.75
CA GLU A 35 -1.95 9.36 -37.67
C GLU A 35 -2.08 10.88 -37.95
N VAL A 36 -1.15 11.70 -37.45
CA VAL A 36 -0.56 12.90 -38.12
C VAL A 36 0.26 13.76 -37.13
N GLU A 37 1.54 13.91 -37.50
CA GLU A 37 2.46 15.05 -37.44
C GLU A 37 3.10 15.58 -36.13
N VAL A 38 4.42 15.71 -36.29
CA VAL A 38 5.44 16.35 -35.47
C VAL A 38 5.32 17.88 -35.58
N ALA A 39 5.25 18.57 -34.44
CA ALA A 39 5.58 19.99 -34.35
C ALA A 39 6.07 20.36 -32.93
N THR A 40 7.33 20.74 -32.83
CA THR A 40 7.85 21.72 -31.84
C THR A 40 7.69 23.10 -32.51
N PRO A 41 7.50 24.29 -31.85
CA PRO A 41 8.26 24.66 -30.65
C PRO A 41 7.69 25.76 -29.68
N GLN A 42 8.47 26.01 -28.61
CA GLN A 42 8.68 27.22 -27.78
C GLN A 42 7.67 27.70 -26.69
N SER A 43 8.19 27.67 -25.45
CA SER A 43 8.44 28.80 -24.51
C SER A 43 7.29 29.54 -23.77
N SER A 44 7.46 29.54 -22.44
CA SER A 44 7.24 30.62 -21.45
C SER A 44 5.82 31.12 -21.18
N THR A 45 5.37 30.96 -19.94
CA THR A 45 4.99 32.10 -19.08
C THR A 45 5.21 31.73 -17.61
N ASP A 46 5.75 32.71 -16.89
CA ASP A 46 6.09 32.68 -15.48
C ASP A 46 4.88 32.40 -14.58
N GLY A 47 5.11 31.57 -13.57
CA GLY A 47 4.12 31.23 -12.54
C GLY A 47 4.83 30.85 -11.26
N ASP A 48 5.35 31.87 -10.57
CA ASP A 48 5.79 31.78 -9.18
C ASP A 48 4.62 31.29 -8.32
N VAL A 49 4.74 30.07 -7.80
CA VAL A 49 4.07 29.64 -6.57
C VAL A 49 5.11 28.98 -5.68
N SER A 50 5.89 29.82 -5.02
CA SER A 50 6.61 29.44 -3.81
C SER A 50 5.63 28.98 -2.73
N ALA A 51 6.01 27.87 -2.06
CA ALA A 51 5.92 27.65 -0.61
C ALA A 51 5.34 26.28 -0.20
N ALA A 52 6.21 25.53 0.47
CA ALA A 52 5.95 24.43 1.41
C ALA A 52 5.76 23.01 0.85
N MET A 53 6.82 22.44 0.28
CA MET A 53 7.01 20.98 0.27
C MET A 53 8.39 20.66 0.84
N SER A 54 8.45 20.54 2.15
CA SER A 54 9.62 20.05 2.88
C SER A 54 9.12 19.02 3.88
N SER A 55 9.56 17.76 3.70
CA SER A 55 9.42 16.58 4.59
C SER A 55 8.27 15.58 4.43
N GLU A 56 7.64 15.42 3.26
CA GLU A 56 6.82 14.21 2.96
C GLU A 56 7.58 13.16 2.12
N ALA A 57 8.59 13.59 1.35
CA ALA A 57 9.36 12.73 0.43
C ALA A 57 10.33 11.76 1.15
N ASP A 58 10.67 12.04 2.41
CA ASP A 58 11.50 11.16 3.25
C ASP A 58 10.67 10.12 4.01
N SER A 59 9.34 10.11 3.86
CA SER A 59 8.47 9.17 4.56
C SER A 59 8.11 7.97 3.67
N ILE A 60 7.98 6.79 4.27
CA ILE A 60 7.50 5.59 3.58
C ILE A 60 6.05 5.82 3.13
N GLN A 61 5.76 5.40 1.90
CA GLN A 61 4.48 5.54 1.24
C GLN A 61 3.70 4.22 1.26
N LEU A 62 2.37 4.31 1.38
CA LEU A 62 1.46 3.18 1.21
C LEU A 62 0.58 3.42 -0.02
N THR A 63 0.44 2.41 -0.88
CA THR A 63 -0.55 2.46 -1.97
C THR A 63 -1.97 2.38 -1.41
N GLU A 64 -2.97 2.78 -2.22
CA GLU A 64 -4.38 2.72 -1.79
C GLU A 64 -4.81 1.28 -1.48
N SER A 65 -4.39 0.30 -2.30
CA SER A 65 -4.63 -1.13 -2.06
C SER A 65 -4.07 -1.59 -0.71
N ALA A 66 -2.86 -1.15 -0.34
CA ALA A 66 -2.27 -1.46 0.95
C ALA A 66 -3.07 -0.84 2.11
N ILE A 67 -3.49 0.42 1.97
CA ILE A 67 -4.30 1.14 2.96
C ILE A 67 -5.64 0.44 3.18
N GLU A 68 -6.38 0.16 2.09
CA GLU A 68 -7.66 -0.55 2.14
C GLU A 68 -7.51 -1.92 2.79
N ARG A 69 -6.43 -2.65 2.46
CA ARG A 69 -6.18 -3.96 3.04
C ARG A 69 -5.93 -3.90 4.54
N LEU A 70 -5.11 -2.95 5.01
CA LEU A 70 -4.80 -2.82 6.44
C LEU A 70 -6.02 -2.42 7.26
N LYS A 71 -6.87 -1.54 6.72
CA LYS A 71 -8.17 -1.22 7.32
C LYS A 71 -9.05 -2.44 7.41
N TYR A 72 -9.21 -3.17 6.31
CA TYR A 72 -10.00 -4.40 6.29
C TYR A 72 -9.51 -5.42 7.33
N LEU A 73 -8.20 -5.59 7.47
CA LEU A 73 -7.62 -6.52 8.45
C LEU A 73 -7.87 -6.06 9.90
N SER A 74 -7.77 -4.75 10.16
CA SER A 74 -8.07 -4.18 11.47
C SER A 74 -9.55 -4.32 11.84
N ASP A 75 -10.44 -4.01 10.90
CA ASP A 75 -11.89 -4.12 11.08
C ASP A 75 -12.31 -5.58 11.30
N LYS A 76 -11.77 -6.50 10.49
CA LYS A 76 -12.06 -7.93 10.59
C LYS A 76 -11.65 -8.52 11.93
N ARG A 77 -10.54 -8.07 12.51
CA ARG A 77 -10.05 -8.51 13.82
C ARG A 77 -10.64 -7.72 14.99
N GLN A 78 -11.39 -6.65 14.71
CA GLN A 78 -11.91 -5.71 15.71
C GLN A 78 -10.82 -5.18 16.65
N LYS A 79 -9.59 -5.10 16.15
CA LYS A 79 -8.41 -4.68 16.89
C LYS A 79 -7.45 -4.02 15.91
N THR A 80 -6.84 -2.92 16.34
CA THR A 80 -5.84 -2.22 15.54
C THR A 80 -4.70 -3.16 15.18
N GLN A 81 -4.41 -3.29 13.89
CA GLN A 81 -3.28 -4.03 13.39
C GLN A 81 -2.28 -3.06 12.76
N TYR A 82 -1.01 -3.34 12.97
CA TYR A 82 0.10 -2.64 12.35
C TYR A 82 0.76 -3.56 11.34
N LEU A 83 1.06 -3.04 10.16
CA LEU A 83 2.04 -3.68 9.28
C LEU A 83 3.43 -3.35 9.81
N ARG A 84 4.23 -4.34 10.16
CA ARG A 84 5.63 -4.16 10.55
C ARG A 84 6.54 -4.38 9.36
N LEU A 85 7.41 -3.41 9.09
CA LEU A 85 8.47 -3.52 8.09
C LEU A 85 9.83 -3.58 8.79
N ARG A 86 10.53 -4.68 8.55
CA ARG A 86 11.91 -4.91 8.97
C ARG A 86 12.79 -5.25 7.79
N VAL A 87 14.07 -4.95 7.92
CA VAL A 87 15.10 -5.37 6.97
C VAL A 87 16.10 -6.25 7.69
N ASP A 88 16.22 -7.49 7.22
CA ASP A 88 17.24 -8.42 7.70
C ASP A 88 18.44 -8.45 6.75
N SER A 89 19.63 -8.58 7.33
CA SER A 89 20.85 -8.88 6.57
C SER A 89 20.80 -10.35 6.11
N GLY A 90 20.56 -10.58 4.83
CA GLY A 90 20.43 -11.91 4.24
C GLY A 90 19.61 -11.93 2.94
N GLY A 91 19.55 -13.10 2.31
CA GLY A 91 18.86 -13.30 1.02
C GLY A 91 19.78 -13.26 -0.19
N CYS A 92 19.24 -13.54 -1.37
CA CYS A 92 20.05 -13.73 -2.60
C CYS A 92 20.83 -12.48 -3.03
N TYR A 93 20.46 -11.30 -2.54
CA TYR A 93 21.01 -9.99 -2.94
C TYR A 93 21.52 -9.16 -1.74
N GLY A 94 21.69 -9.77 -0.57
CA GLY A 94 22.31 -9.14 0.60
C GLY A 94 21.32 -8.67 1.68
N PHE A 95 20.16 -8.11 1.32
CA PHE A 95 19.12 -7.72 2.27
C PHE A 95 17.75 -8.27 1.88
N SER A 96 16.90 -8.53 2.88
CA SER A 96 15.55 -9.04 2.69
C SER A 96 14.53 -8.25 3.50
N TYR A 97 13.38 -7.97 2.88
CA TYR A 97 12.26 -7.33 3.55
C TYR A 97 11.46 -8.35 4.34
N MET A 98 11.16 -8.03 5.59
CA MET A 98 10.31 -8.80 6.48
C MET A 98 9.07 -7.98 6.78
N LEU A 99 7.92 -8.44 6.27
CA LEU A 99 6.64 -7.77 6.39
C LEU A 99 5.67 -8.65 7.16
N ASP A 100 5.33 -8.24 8.37
CA ASP A 100 4.49 -9.01 9.30
C ASP A 100 3.33 -8.15 9.82
N MET A 101 2.25 -8.79 10.28
CA MET A 101 1.18 -8.10 11.00
C MET A 101 1.44 -8.21 12.51
N THR A 102 1.47 -7.09 13.22
CA THR A 102 1.60 -7.03 14.67
C THR A 102 0.47 -6.22 15.30
N GLU A 103 0.16 -6.50 16.56
CA GLU A 103 -0.82 -5.76 17.37
C GLU A 103 -0.13 -4.85 18.38
N ASP A 104 1.12 -5.19 18.73
CA ASP A 104 1.90 -4.55 19.77
C ASP A 104 3.17 -4.00 19.11
N PRO A 105 3.21 -2.68 18.81
CA PRO A 105 4.43 -2.03 18.36
C PRO A 105 5.46 -1.97 19.49
N GLU A 106 6.74 -2.04 19.15
CA GLU A 106 7.84 -1.96 20.11
C GLU A 106 8.19 -0.50 20.44
N GLU A 107 8.92 -0.27 21.54
CA GLU A 107 9.26 1.08 22.02
C GLU A 107 10.11 1.88 21.01
N ASN A 108 10.97 1.19 20.26
CA ASN A 108 11.85 1.80 19.26
C ASN A 108 11.24 1.79 17.85
N ASP A 109 9.98 1.39 17.73
CA ASP A 109 9.30 1.38 16.45
C ASP A 109 8.82 2.79 16.08
N ILE A 110 9.04 3.13 14.82
CA ILE A 110 8.54 4.34 14.21
C ILE A 110 7.15 4.05 13.67
N VAL A 111 6.14 4.63 14.33
CA VAL A 111 4.73 4.45 13.95
C VAL A 111 4.34 5.44 12.85
N LEU A 112 3.88 4.91 11.72
CA LEU A 112 3.29 5.67 10.63
C LEU A 112 1.78 5.44 10.57
N ASP A 113 1.03 6.51 10.39
CA ASP A 113 -0.40 6.46 10.10
C ASP A 113 -0.66 7.14 8.75
N ARG A 114 -1.33 6.42 7.84
CA ARG A 114 -1.74 6.92 6.54
C ARG A 114 -3.21 6.58 6.32
N LYS A 115 -4.05 7.61 6.38
CA LYS A 115 -5.51 7.50 6.21
C LYS A 115 -6.15 6.49 7.17
N GLY A 116 -5.58 6.20 8.34
CA GLY A 116 -6.07 5.19 9.29
C GLY A 116 -5.50 3.78 9.09
N ALA A 117 -4.66 3.57 8.07
CA ALA A 117 -3.81 2.39 7.99
C ALA A 117 -2.53 2.65 8.80
N LYS A 118 -2.24 1.76 9.75
CA LYS A 118 -1.11 1.91 10.66
C LYS A 118 0.02 0.95 10.27
N MET A 119 1.23 1.45 10.33
CA MET A 119 2.45 0.71 10.03
C MET A 119 3.50 1.05 11.08
N VAL A 120 4.41 0.12 11.34
CA VAL A 120 5.58 0.30 12.20
C VAL A 120 6.85 -0.12 11.47
N ILE A 121 7.94 0.57 11.76
CA ILE A 121 9.26 0.29 11.20
C ILE A 121 10.27 0.38 12.32
N ASP A 122 11.13 -0.61 12.43
CA ASP A 122 12.23 -0.60 13.38
C ASP A 122 13.24 0.50 12.98
N ASP A 123 13.76 1.25 13.95
CA ASP A 123 14.69 2.37 13.71
C ASP A 123 15.90 1.99 12.85
N CYS A 124 16.48 0.80 13.07
CA CYS A 124 17.60 0.28 12.27
C CYS A 124 17.25 0.04 10.80
N SER A 125 15.98 -0.25 10.50
CA SER A 125 15.51 -0.53 9.14
C SER A 125 15.19 0.74 8.37
N LEU A 126 14.73 1.80 9.06
CA LEU A 126 14.26 3.03 8.43
C LEU A 126 15.23 3.62 7.39
N PRO A 127 16.56 3.73 7.63
CA PRO A 127 17.49 4.27 6.64
C PRO A 127 17.54 3.48 5.34
N LEU A 128 17.27 2.17 5.38
CA LEU A 128 17.34 1.27 4.23
C LEU A 128 16.07 1.30 3.36
N VAL A 129 14.96 1.78 3.90
CA VAL A 129 13.64 1.82 3.25
C VAL A 129 13.04 3.22 3.20
N ARG A 130 13.83 4.25 3.49
CA ARG A 130 13.38 5.64 3.46
C ARG A 130 12.84 6.01 2.08
N GLY A 131 11.65 6.60 2.04
CA GLY A 131 10.97 6.94 0.78
C GLY A 131 10.47 5.74 -0.02
N ALA A 132 10.50 4.53 0.55
CA ALA A 132 10.00 3.36 -0.16
C ALA A 132 8.46 3.36 -0.24
N THR A 133 7.91 2.64 -1.23
CA THR A 133 6.47 2.44 -1.39
C THR A 133 6.11 0.98 -1.10
N ILE A 134 5.14 0.78 -0.22
CA ILE A 134 4.57 -0.53 0.12
C ILE A 134 3.23 -0.70 -0.58
N ASP A 135 3.07 -1.86 -1.21
CA ASP A 135 1.88 -2.22 -1.97
C ASP A 135 1.29 -3.54 -1.48
N TRP A 136 -0.02 -3.71 -1.68
CA TRP A 136 -0.70 -4.99 -1.50
C TRP A 136 -1.01 -5.58 -2.87
N GLN A 137 -0.43 -6.73 -3.17
CA GLN A 137 -0.61 -7.39 -4.47
C GLN A 137 -1.32 -8.73 -4.31
N ASP A 138 -2.30 -8.96 -5.17
CA ASP A 138 -2.92 -10.25 -5.39
C ASP A 138 -2.28 -10.91 -6.61
N ARG A 139 -1.48 -11.96 -6.39
CA ARG A 139 -0.81 -12.73 -7.43
C ARG A 139 -1.39 -14.14 -7.48
N LEU A 140 -1.16 -14.84 -8.59
CA LEU A 140 -1.60 -16.24 -8.76
C LEU A 140 -1.13 -17.17 -7.63
N ILE A 141 0.05 -16.91 -7.08
CA ILE A 141 0.66 -17.71 -6.01
C ILE A 141 0.24 -17.25 -4.60
N GLY A 142 -0.62 -16.24 -4.49
CA GLY A 142 -1.11 -15.70 -3.23
C GLY A 142 -1.08 -14.19 -3.16
N GLN A 143 -1.56 -13.68 -2.03
CA GLN A 143 -1.64 -12.26 -1.73
C GLN A 143 -0.58 -11.88 -0.70
N ALA A 144 0.14 -10.79 -0.93
CA ALA A 144 1.19 -10.35 -0.01
C ALA A 144 1.37 -8.83 -0.06
N PHE A 145 1.86 -8.27 1.05
CA PHE A 145 2.46 -6.95 1.05
C PHE A 145 3.86 -7.03 0.44
N LEU A 146 4.23 -6.06 -0.39
CA LEU A 146 5.51 -6.00 -1.07
C LEU A 146 6.06 -4.58 -1.06
N VAL A 147 7.37 -4.45 -0.96
CA VAL A 147 8.07 -3.18 -1.22
C VAL A 147 8.27 -3.08 -2.74
N VAL A 148 7.68 -2.09 -3.39
CA VAL A 148 7.66 -2.00 -4.87
C VAL A 148 8.56 -0.92 -5.45
N ALA A 149 8.89 0.10 -4.67
CA ALA A 149 9.82 1.15 -5.08
C ALA A 149 10.63 1.55 -3.85
N ASN A 150 11.92 1.22 -3.81
CA ASN A 150 12.83 1.66 -2.75
C ASN A 150 13.97 2.47 -3.38
N PRO A 151 14.06 3.80 -3.14
CA PRO A 151 15.11 4.62 -3.72
C PRO A 151 16.52 4.28 -3.20
N ASN A 152 16.62 3.61 -2.05
CA ASN A 152 17.90 3.16 -1.47
C ASN A 152 18.37 1.82 -2.05
N SER A 153 17.59 1.22 -2.95
CA SER A 153 17.96 -0.04 -3.58
C SER A 153 18.62 0.19 -4.95
N SER A 154 19.75 -0.48 -5.17
CA SER A 154 20.44 -0.53 -6.47
C SER A 154 19.90 -1.61 -7.41
N GLY A 155 19.07 -2.53 -6.89
CA GLY A 155 18.53 -3.69 -7.62
C GLY A 155 17.98 -4.74 -6.66
N GLY A 156 17.25 -5.73 -7.17
CA GLY A 156 16.67 -6.77 -6.32
C GLY A 156 16.18 -8.01 -7.06
N CYS A 157 15.70 -8.98 -6.28
CA CYS A 157 15.14 -10.22 -6.82
C CYS A 157 13.80 -9.95 -7.52
N GLY A 158 13.52 -10.63 -8.64
CA GLY A 158 12.27 -10.45 -9.40
C GLY A 158 10.97 -10.74 -8.62
N CYS A 159 11.05 -11.40 -7.46
CA CYS A 159 9.91 -11.58 -6.57
C CYS A 159 9.65 -10.38 -5.65
N GLY A 160 10.61 -9.47 -5.46
CA GLY A 160 10.50 -8.28 -4.60
C GLY A 160 10.83 -8.49 -3.13
N ALA A 161 11.27 -9.69 -2.72
CA ALA A 161 11.53 -10.02 -1.32
C ALA A 161 12.95 -9.64 -0.83
N SER A 162 13.89 -9.45 -1.74
CA SER A 162 15.29 -9.15 -1.42
C SER A 162 15.86 -8.09 -2.36
N PHE A 163 16.81 -7.30 -1.85
CA PHE A 163 17.40 -6.16 -2.54
C PHE A 163 18.87 -5.94 -2.15
N GLU A 164 19.58 -5.21 -3.01
CA GLU A 164 20.92 -4.70 -2.75
C GLU A 164 20.82 -3.20 -2.43
N ILE A 165 21.68 -2.73 -1.51
CA ILE A 165 21.72 -1.32 -1.11
C ILE A 165 22.62 -0.55 -2.07
N LYS A 166 22.20 0.67 -2.40
CA LYS A 166 23.04 1.62 -3.10
C LYS A 166 24.08 2.22 -2.13
N LEU A 167 25.36 1.89 -2.34
CA LEU A 167 26.49 2.55 -1.68
C LEU A 167 26.90 3.74 -2.55
N ASP A 168 26.61 4.96 -2.10
CA ASP A 168 27.09 6.21 -2.71
C ASP A 168 28.38 6.70 -2.02
#